data_AF-A0A1I5FFI2-F1
#
_entry.id   AF-A0A1I5FFI2-F1
#
_cell.length_a   1.000
_cell.length_b   1.000
_cell.length_c   1.000
_cell.angle_alpha   90.00
_cell.angle_beta   90.00
_cell.angle_gamma   90.00
#
_symmetry.space_group_name_H-M   'P 1'
#
loop_
_entity.id
_entity.type
_entity.pdbx_description
1 polymer ?
#
loop_
_entity_poly.entity_id
_entity_poly.type
_entity_poly.pdbx_seq_one_letter_code
_entity_poly.pdbx_strand_id
1 'polypeptide(L)'
;MKVRLTDKIVSSYKWDGHETIVRDLELKGFFLSIGKSKKSFKIQVDVNVDGRRKTVRRTIGTFENTSVSVARNVAKNLIYQIRNPSEDLSKKPDLNSFSDAARILILQKYNENS
;
A
#
# COMPACT_ATOMS: atom_id res chain seq x y z
N MET A 1 17.98 -5.45 -1.86
CA MET A 1 18.02 -5.69 -0.39
C MET A 1 16.60 -5.85 0.16
N LYS A 2 16.42 -6.60 1.26
CA LYS A 2 15.15 -6.69 2.01
C LYS A 2 15.37 -6.25 3.46
N VAL A 3 14.48 -5.45 4.02
CA VAL A 3 14.53 -4.99 5.42
C VAL A 3 13.12 -4.68 5.92
N ARG A 4 12.90 -4.71 7.24
CA ARG A 4 11.71 -4.13 7.86
C ARG A 4 11.83 -2.61 7.76
N LEU A 5 11.11 -1.98 6.84
CA LEU A 5 11.21 -0.53 6.67
C LEU A 5 10.63 0.17 7.91
N THR A 6 11.35 1.17 8.40
CA THR A 6 10.93 2.11 9.45
C THR A 6 11.39 3.50 9.06
N ASP A 7 10.76 4.54 9.57
CA ASP A 7 11.15 5.91 9.24
C ASP A 7 12.62 6.19 9.57
N LYS A 8 13.10 5.62 10.69
CA LYS A 8 14.52 5.68 11.10
C LYS A 8 15.46 5.02 10.09
N ILE A 9 15.09 3.85 9.56
CA ILE A 9 15.90 3.16 8.55
C ILE A 9 15.87 3.94 7.23
N VAL A 10 14.69 4.39 6.81
CA VAL A 10 14.51 5.13 5.56
C VAL A 10 15.27 6.46 5.57
N SER A 11 15.24 7.19 6.68
CA SER A 11 15.98 8.45 6.82
C SER A 11 17.48 8.24 6.69
N SER A 12 18.02 7.13 7.22
CA SER A 12 19.45 6.81 7.20
C SER A 12 20.02 6.51 5.81
N TYR A 13 19.17 6.08 4.86
CA TYR A 13 19.65 5.79 3.50
C TYR A 13 20.13 7.04 2.79
N LYS A 14 21.20 6.90 2.02
CA LYS A 14 21.76 7.93 1.15
C LYS A 14 21.78 7.42 -0.29
N TRP A 15 21.78 8.37 -1.23
CA TRP A 15 22.03 8.05 -2.63
C TRP A 15 23.48 7.59 -2.81
N ASP A 16 23.68 6.51 -3.56
CA ASP A 16 24.98 5.85 -3.77
C ASP A 16 25.50 5.97 -5.22
N GLY A 17 24.90 6.85 -6.01
CA GLY A 17 25.20 7.01 -7.44
C GLY A 17 24.22 6.32 -8.39
N HIS A 18 23.37 5.39 -7.90
CA HIS A 18 22.38 4.68 -8.71
C HIS A 18 21.07 4.39 -7.97
N GLU A 19 19.99 4.10 -8.71
CA GLU A 19 18.68 3.83 -8.09
C GLU A 19 18.70 2.51 -7.32
N THR A 20 18.65 2.63 -5.99
CA THR A 20 18.66 1.47 -5.10
C THR A 20 17.25 1.14 -4.61
N ILE A 21 16.89 -0.14 -4.73
CA ILE A 21 15.60 -0.68 -4.28
C ILE A 21 15.76 -1.46 -2.98
N VAL A 22 14.99 -1.04 -1.98
CA VAL A 22 14.90 -1.70 -0.66
C VAL A 22 13.49 -2.22 -0.45
N ARG A 23 13.32 -3.55 -0.48
CA ARG A 23 12.03 -4.20 -0.32
C ARG A 23 11.66 -4.32 1.15
N ASP A 24 10.39 -4.07 1.46
CA ASP A 24 9.85 -4.23 2.81
C ASP A 24 9.70 -5.73 3.15
N LEU A 25 9.98 -6.09 4.40
CA LEU A 25 9.77 -7.44 4.92
C LEU A 25 8.34 -7.69 5.39
N GLU A 26 7.61 -6.64 5.84
CA GLU A 26 6.26 -6.81 6.36
C GLU A 26 5.22 -6.92 5.24
N LEU A 27 5.35 -6.12 4.18
CA LEU A 27 4.40 -6.08 3.08
C LEU A 27 5.05 -6.47 1.75
N LYS A 28 4.79 -7.71 1.30
CA LYS A 28 5.25 -8.19 0.00
C LYS A 28 4.71 -7.32 -1.13
N GLY A 29 5.61 -6.83 -1.96
CA GLY A 29 5.28 -5.96 -3.09
C GLY A 29 5.48 -4.48 -2.77
N PHE A 30 5.59 -4.08 -1.50
CA PHE A 30 5.94 -2.73 -1.07
C PHE A 30 7.46 -2.56 -0.97
N PHE A 31 7.98 -1.42 -1.42
CA PHE A 31 9.41 -1.13 -1.37
C PHE A 31 9.71 0.37 -1.42
N LEU A 32 10.91 0.71 -0.97
CA LEU A 32 11.51 2.03 -1.13
C LEU A 32 12.41 2.05 -2.38
N SER A 33 12.30 3.11 -3.17
CA SER A 33 13.23 3.45 -4.25
C SER A 33 13.99 4.71 -3.80
N ILE A 34 15.31 4.58 -3.67
CA ILE A 34 16.20 5.67 -3.26
C ILE A 34 16.71 6.31 -4.54
N GLY A 35 16.20 7.50 -4.86
CA GLY A 35 16.63 8.31 -5.99
C GLY A 35 17.64 9.39 -5.59
N LYS A 36 18.22 10.07 -6.58
CA LYS A 36 19.16 11.18 -6.36
C LYS A 36 18.54 12.30 -5.50
N SER A 37 17.27 12.63 -5.73
CA SER A 37 16.59 13.77 -5.09
C SER A 37 15.57 13.37 -4.02
N LYS A 38 15.05 12.14 -4.06
CA LYS A 38 13.92 11.74 -3.22
C LYS A 38 13.92 10.25 -2.93
N LYS A 39 13.33 9.89 -1.80
CA LYS A 39 13.05 8.49 -1.44
C LYS A 39 11.57 8.21 -1.67
N SER A 40 11.24 7.33 -2.61
CA SER A 40 9.86 7.08 -3.02
C SER A 40 9.38 5.71 -2.56
N PHE A 41 8.22 5.69 -1.91
CA PHE A 41 7.48 4.48 -1.60
C PHE A 41 6.71 4.00 -2.84
N LYS A 42 6.87 2.74 -3.20
CA LYS A 42 6.28 2.16 -4.40
C LYS A 42 5.74 0.75 -4.12
N ILE A 43 4.81 0.32 -4.95
CA ILE A 43 4.36 -1.08 -5.02
C ILE A 43 4.73 -1.70 -6.37
N GLN A 44 4.93 -3.01 -6.34
CA GLN A 44 5.05 -3.86 -7.50
C GLN A 44 4.24 -5.14 -7.26
N VAL A 45 3.23 -5.36 -8.09
CA VAL A 45 2.32 -6.50 -8.00
C VAL A 45 2.25 -7.18 -9.35
N ASP A 46 2.48 -8.48 -9.38
CA ASP A 46 2.21 -9.30 -10.54
C ASP A 46 0.76 -9.80 -10.48
N VAL A 47 0.03 -9.64 -11.58
CA VAL A 47 -1.34 -10.12 -11.77
C VAL A 47 -1.42 -10.95 -13.05
N ASN A 48 -2.34 -11.90 -13.10
CA ASN A 48 -2.64 -12.64 -14.32
C ASN A 48 -3.86 -12.01 -14.99
N VAL A 49 -3.71 -11.58 -16.23
CA VAL A 49 -4.77 -11.01 -17.07
C VAL A 49 -4.78 -11.82 -18.35
N ASP A 50 -5.91 -12.47 -18.66
CA ASP A 50 -6.10 -13.28 -19.87
C ASP A 50 -5.00 -14.34 -20.08
N GLY A 51 -4.64 -15.05 -19.00
CA GLY A 51 -3.60 -16.07 -19.01
C GLY A 51 -2.16 -15.54 -19.13
N ARG A 52 -1.97 -14.21 -19.13
CA ARG A 52 -0.65 -13.57 -19.21
C ARG A 52 -0.32 -12.82 -17.93
N ARG A 53 0.93 -12.95 -17.47
CA ARG A 53 1.43 -12.19 -16.33
C ARG A 53 1.66 -10.73 -16.73
N LYS A 54 1.03 -9.81 -16.00
CA LYS A 54 1.23 -8.36 -16.09
C LYS A 54 1.76 -7.84 -14.75
N THR A 55 2.80 -7.02 -14.80
CA THR A 55 3.34 -6.35 -13.60
C THR A 55 2.75 -4.96 -13.50
N VAL A 56 2.09 -4.66 -12.39
CA VAL A 56 1.61 -3.32 -12.02
C VAL A 56 2.60 -2.70 -11.06
N ARG A 57 3.13 -1.52 -11.39
CA ARG A 57 4.02 -0.74 -10.52
C ARG A 57 3.42 0.65 -10.32
N ARG A 58 3.30 1.09 -9.06
CA ARG A 58 2.74 2.41 -8.71
C ARG A 58 3.56 3.08 -7.63
N THR A 59 3.66 4.40 -7.70
CA THR A 59 4.22 5.22 -6.62
C THR A 59 3.11 5.58 -5.64
N ILE A 60 3.38 5.41 -4.35
CA ILE A 60 2.45 5.73 -3.26
C ILE A 60 2.69 7.15 -2.75
N GLY A 61 3.96 7.52 -2.61
CA GLY A 61 4.34 8.80 -2.05
C GLY A 61 5.85 8.86 -1.88
N THR A 62 6.32 9.94 -1.27
CA THR A 62 7.74 10.14 -0.96
C THR A 62 7.93 10.31 0.53
N PHE A 63 9.10 9.95 1.03
CA PHE A 63 9.40 9.99 2.47
C PHE A 63 9.34 11.39 3.06
N GLU A 64 9.50 12.42 2.22
CA GLU A 64 9.37 13.83 2.62
C GLU A 64 7.91 14.22 2.90
N ASN A 65 6.94 13.48 2.36
CA ASN A 65 5.51 13.79 2.43
C ASN A 65 4.69 12.74 3.20
N THR A 66 5.26 11.60 3.57
CA THR A 66 4.55 10.54 4.28
C THR A 66 5.49 9.65 5.09
N SER A 67 4.97 8.99 6.12
CA SER A 67 5.70 7.99 6.90
C SER A 67 5.61 6.60 6.27
N VAL A 68 6.55 5.72 6.63
CA VAL A 68 6.55 4.32 6.22
C VAL A 68 5.25 3.63 6.65
N SER A 69 4.75 3.91 7.85
CA SER A 69 3.52 3.30 8.37
C SER A 69 2.31 3.65 7.51
N VAL A 70 2.14 4.95 7.21
CA VAL A 70 1.04 5.44 6.37
C VAL A 70 1.18 4.88 4.94
N ALA A 71 2.36 4.97 4.35
CA ALA A 71 2.63 4.43 3.01
C ALA A 71 2.38 2.91 2.93
N ARG A 72 2.72 2.16 3.97
CA ARG A 72 2.48 0.71 4.05
C ARG A 72 0.98 0.40 4.12
N ASN A 73 0.20 1.16 4.88
CA ASN A 73 -1.25 0.98 4.94
C ASN A 73 -1.91 1.27 3.58
N VAL A 74 -1.51 2.35 2.92
CA VAL A 74 -1.98 2.66 1.55
C VAL A 74 -1.56 1.57 0.56
N ALA A 75 -0.31 1.10 0.65
CA ALA A 75 0.19 -0.01 -0.16
C ALA A 75 -0.65 -1.27 0.00
N LYS A 76 -1.00 -1.63 1.24
CA LYS A 76 -1.79 -2.83 1.54
C LYS A 76 -3.13 -2.79 0.82
N ASN A 77 -3.83 -1.65 0.89
CA ASN A 77 -5.12 -1.45 0.23
C ASN A 77 -4.98 -1.48 -1.29
N LEU A 78 -3.98 -0.79 -1.85
CA LEU A 78 -3.74 -0.79 -3.30
C LEU A 78 -3.39 -2.18 -3.84
N ILE A 79 -2.55 -2.94 -3.13
CA ILE A 79 -2.20 -4.31 -3.53
C ILE A 79 -3.44 -5.19 -3.53
N TYR A 80 -4.31 -5.04 -2.53
CA TYR A 80 -5.57 -5.76 -2.45
C TYR A 80 -6.47 -5.45 -3.65
N GLN A 81 -6.72 -4.17 -3.93
CA GLN A 81 -7.53 -3.72 -5.06
C GLN A 81 -6.98 -4.21 -6.40
N ILE A 82 -5.65 -4.18 -6.59
CA ILE A 82 -5.02 -4.66 -7.83
C ILE A 82 -5.23 -6.17 -8.01
N ARG A 83 -5.22 -6.94 -6.93
CA ARG A 83 -5.43 -8.40 -6.98
C ARG A 83 -6.91 -8.78 -7.10
N ASN A 84 -7.80 -7.96 -6.56
CA ASN A 84 -9.24 -8.19 -6.51
C ASN A 84 -9.98 -7.03 -7.20
N PRO A 85 -9.86 -6.87 -8.53
CA PRO A 85 -10.41 -5.70 -9.23
C PRO A 85 -11.93 -5.58 -9.17
N SER A 86 -12.66 -6.67 -8.87
CA SER A 86 -14.11 -6.66 -8.63
C SER A 86 -14.49 -6.10 -7.26
N GLU A 87 -13.57 -6.12 -6.30
CA GLU A 87 -13.74 -5.53 -4.97
C GLU A 87 -13.13 -4.14 -4.93
N ASP A 88 -13.88 -3.19 -5.50
CA ASP A 88 -13.60 -1.79 -5.30
C ASP A 88 -13.88 -1.40 -3.84
N LEU A 89 -12.84 -1.42 -2.99
CA LEU A 89 -12.92 -1.00 -1.58
C LEU A 89 -13.26 0.49 -1.38
N SER A 90 -13.33 1.30 -2.44
CA SER A 90 -13.89 2.66 -2.36
C SER A 90 -15.42 2.68 -2.42
N LYS A 91 -16.05 1.59 -2.89
CA LYS A 91 -17.48 1.39 -2.69
C LYS A 91 -17.72 1.17 -1.20
N LYS A 92 -18.59 1.99 -0.63
CA LYS A 92 -19.14 1.72 0.71
C LYS A 92 -19.67 0.29 0.70
N PRO A 93 -19.41 -0.50 1.75
CA PRO A 93 -19.97 -1.84 1.86
C PRO A 93 -21.48 -1.75 1.62
N ASP A 94 -22.02 -2.57 0.72
CA ASP A 94 -23.46 -2.67 0.58
C ASP A 94 -23.99 -3.22 1.90
N LEU A 95 -24.52 -2.33 2.74
CA LEU A 95 -25.02 -2.68 4.06
C LEU A 95 -26.07 -3.80 3.92
N ASN A 96 -26.79 -3.86 2.79
CA ASN A 96 -27.81 -4.88 2.55
C ASN A 96 -27.25 -6.31 2.44
N SER A 97 -25.96 -6.47 2.19
CA SER A 97 -25.29 -7.78 2.15
C SER A 97 -24.94 -8.36 3.53
N PHE A 98 -25.03 -7.56 4.60
CA PHE A 98 -24.73 -7.97 5.97
C PHE A 98 -25.99 -8.31 6.77
N SER A 99 -25.85 -9.14 7.80
CA SER A 99 -26.92 -9.38 8.77
C SER A 99 -27.24 -8.10 9.57
N ASP A 100 -28.46 -7.99 10.09
CA ASP A 100 -28.92 -6.78 10.79
C ASP A 100 -28.04 -6.43 12.00
N ALA A 101 -27.53 -7.44 12.72
CA ALA A 101 -26.59 -7.23 13.82
C ALA A 101 -25.26 -6.60 13.35
N ALA A 102 -24.73 -7.05 12.21
CA ALA A 102 -23.50 -6.50 11.64
C ALA A 102 -23.71 -5.07 11.10
N ARG A 103 -24.88 -4.79 10.51
CA ARG A 103 -25.24 -3.43 10.05
C ARG A 103 -25.24 -2.42 11.19
N ILE A 104 -25.87 -2.75 12.32
CA ILE A 104 -25.97 -1.86 13.49
C ILE A 104 -24.59 -1.52 14.05
N LEU A 105 -23.72 -2.52 14.20
CA LEU A 105 -22.36 -2.33 14.70
C LEU A 105 -21.51 -1.43 13.77
N ILE A 106 -21.65 -1.63 12.46
CA ILE A 106 -20.95 -0.83 11.45
C ILE A 106 -21.43 0.63 11.54
N LEU A 107 -22.74 0.87 11.62
CA LEU A 107 -23.33 2.22 11.70
C LEU A 107 -22.93 2.96 12.98
N GLN A 108 -22.91 2.28 14.13
CA GLN A 108 -22.45 2.86 15.40
C GLN A 108 -21.00 3.36 15.28
N LYS A 109 -20.11 2.54 14.72
CA LYS A 109 -18.70 2.90 14.53
C LYS A 109 -18.48 4.10 13.60
N TYR A 110 -19.32 4.29 12.59
CA TYR A 110 -19.20 5.43 11.69
C TYR A 110 -19.66 6.75 12.33
N ASN A 111 -20.70 6.72 13.16
CA ASN A 111 -21.20 7.90 13.86
C ASN A 111 -20.28 8.38 15.00
N GLU A 112 -19.48 7.48 15.57
CA GLU A 112 -18.50 7.83 16.63
C GLU A 112 -17.24 8.53 16.09
N ASN A 113 -17.02 8.52 14.76
CA ASN A 113 -15.82 9.08 14.12
C ASN A 113 -16.13 10.30 13.22
N SER A 114 -17.35 10.86 13.30
CA SER A 114 -17.78 12.09 12.61
C SER A 114 -18.00 13.22 13.61
#